data_AF-A0A534VN14-F1
#
_entry.id   AF-A0A534VN14-F1
#
_cell.length_a   1.000
_cell.length_b   1.000
_cell.length_c   1.000
_cell.angle_alpha   90.00
_cell.angle_beta   90.00
_cell.angle_gamma   90.00
#
_symmetry.space_group_name_H-M   'P 1'
#
loop_
_entity.id
_entity.type
_entity.pdbx_description
1 polymer ?
#
loop_
_entity_poly.entity_id
_entity_poly.type
_entity_poly.pdbx_seq_one_letter_code
_entity_poly.pdbx_strand_id
1 'polypeptide(L)'
;MTARLTFKYTWSSTLPTDLDIYAIGPNGEHHGPGSPNTTSTGPGEEDLTIDDPAQGVWHIRSVAATALLPTAAHVVATLAISPRPNPACTGTLLLPGVPEPSVGRFPTSVTAGDFNGDGNLDLAVINLGSHNVSVLLGNGDGTFRAAANYDVGFFPHSVTSGDFNGDGKPDLAVASSGSNNVSILLGNGDGTFQAALSYGVGRAPVSVTSADFNGDGKLDLAVTNLGSNNVSVLLGNSDGTFRAAVNYSVGTSPRSVTSGDFNRDGKLDLAVANEGSNN
;
A
#
# COMPACT_ATOMS: atom_id res chain seq x y z
N MET A 1 22.37 -27.19 -19.84
CA MET A 1 21.04 -26.61 -19.52
C MET A 1 21.25 -25.12 -19.53
N THR A 2 20.60 -24.35 -20.41
CA THR A 2 20.98 -22.93 -20.61
C THR A 2 20.03 -22.02 -19.84
N ALA A 3 20.50 -21.35 -18.80
CA ALA A 3 19.72 -20.35 -18.07
C ALA A 3 20.10 -18.95 -18.59
N ARG A 4 19.17 -18.25 -19.24
CA ARG A 4 19.40 -16.87 -19.67
C ARG A 4 18.94 -15.89 -18.60
N LEU A 5 19.75 -14.87 -18.32
CA LEU A 5 19.41 -13.78 -17.41
C LEU A 5 19.41 -12.46 -18.19
N THR A 6 18.26 -12.07 -18.73
CA THR A 6 18.16 -10.82 -19.50
C THR A 6 17.90 -9.63 -18.57
N PHE A 7 18.78 -8.64 -18.59
CA PHE A 7 18.55 -7.36 -17.90
C PHE A 7 17.96 -6.36 -18.89
N LYS A 8 16.87 -5.67 -18.51
CA LYS A 8 16.32 -4.56 -19.29
C LYS A 8 16.30 -3.31 -18.44
N TYR A 9 17.27 -2.44 -18.65
CA TYR A 9 17.32 -1.14 -17.98
C TYR A 9 16.77 -0.04 -18.90
N THR A 10 16.11 0.96 -18.32
CA THR A 10 15.68 2.18 -19.00
C THR A 10 16.03 3.38 -18.13
N TRP A 11 16.68 4.40 -18.69
CA TRP A 11 17.09 5.60 -17.97
C TRP A 11 16.61 6.87 -18.68
N SER A 12 16.28 7.91 -17.90
CA SER A 12 15.86 9.23 -18.40
C SER A 12 17.01 10.24 -18.53
N SER A 13 18.23 9.90 -18.10
CA SER A 13 19.42 10.77 -18.23
C SER A 13 20.73 9.97 -18.22
N THR A 14 21.81 10.59 -18.74
CA THR A 14 23.19 10.05 -18.76
C THR A 14 23.64 9.56 -17.38
N LEU A 15 24.02 8.28 -17.28
CA LEU A 15 24.58 7.68 -16.07
C LEU A 15 25.94 8.32 -15.68
N PRO A 16 26.31 8.28 -14.39
CA PRO A 16 27.72 8.24 -13.98
C PRO A 16 28.37 6.99 -14.59
N THR A 17 29.63 7.06 -15.00
CA THR A 17 30.31 6.04 -15.81
C THR A 17 30.47 4.64 -15.20
N ASP A 18 30.00 4.41 -13.97
CA ASP A 18 30.46 3.28 -13.13
C ASP A 18 29.28 2.50 -12.49
N LEU A 19 28.32 2.03 -13.28
CA LEU A 19 27.37 0.99 -12.84
C LEU A 19 27.77 -0.35 -13.47
N ASP A 20 28.42 -1.20 -12.67
CA ASP A 20 28.75 -2.56 -13.10
C ASP A 20 27.83 -3.60 -12.45
N ILE A 21 27.28 -4.50 -13.25
CA ILE A 21 26.54 -5.68 -12.81
C ILE A 21 27.46 -6.89 -12.99
N TYR A 22 27.77 -7.59 -11.89
CA TYR A 22 28.55 -8.83 -11.92
C TYR A 22 27.75 -10.01 -11.37
N ALA A 23 27.84 -11.15 -12.05
CA ALA A 23 27.43 -12.43 -11.49
C ALA A 23 28.61 -13.05 -10.74
N ILE A 24 28.37 -13.50 -9.50
CA ILE A 24 29.38 -14.21 -8.69
C ILE A 24 29.02 -15.69 -8.67
N GLY A 25 29.92 -16.52 -9.20
CA GLY A 25 29.77 -17.96 -9.21
C GLY A 25 30.00 -18.58 -7.84
N PRO A 26 29.65 -19.87 -7.67
CA PRO A 26 29.73 -20.56 -6.38
C PRO A 26 31.13 -20.63 -5.77
N ASN A 27 32.20 -20.43 -6.56
CA ASN A 27 33.58 -20.38 -6.06
C ASN A 27 34.17 -18.96 -6.03
N GLY A 28 33.33 -17.93 -6.18
CA GLY A 28 33.76 -16.52 -6.12
C GLY A 28 34.24 -15.93 -7.44
N GLU A 29 34.09 -16.64 -8.56
CA GLU A 29 34.39 -16.13 -9.90
C GLU A 29 33.45 -14.98 -10.30
N HIS A 30 34.01 -13.92 -10.90
CA HIS A 30 33.28 -12.73 -11.31
C HIS A 30 33.04 -12.74 -12.83
N HIS A 31 31.80 -12.52 -13.25
CA HIS A 31 31.43 -12.34 -14.66
C HIS A 31 30.74 -10.99 -14.85
N GLY A 32 31.36 -10.07 -15.59
CA GLY A 32 30.83 -8.73 -15.93
C GLY A 32 31.71 -8.00 -16.97
N PRO A 33 31.59 -6.67 -17.14
CA PRO A 33 32.26 -5.93 -18.21
C PRO A 33 33.78 -6.13 -18.18
N GLY A 34 34.37 -6.62 -19.28
CA GLY A 34 35.82 -6.92 -19.38
C GLY A 34 36.22 -8.37 -19.08
N SER A 35 35.27 -9.26 -18.77
CA SER A 35 35.49 -10.71 -18.86
C SER A 35 35.57 -11.18 -20.32
N PRO A 36 36.17 -12.34 -20.63
CA PRO A 36 36.40 -12.80 -22.02
C PRO A 36 35.14 -12.96 -22.90
N ASN A 37 33.94 -12.76 -22.36
CA ASN A 37 32.65 -12.97 -23.03
C ASN A 37 31.68 -11.76 -22.94
N THR A 38 32.15 -10.54 -22.65
CA THR A 38 31.24 -9.36 -22.62
C THR A 38 31.76 -8.20 -23.48
N THR A 39 30.98 -7.80 -24.48
CA THR A 39 31.14 -6.54 -25.22
C THR A 39 30.11 -5.55 -24.70
N SER A 40 30.55 -4.48 -24.02
CA SER A 40 29.68 -3.34 -23.74
C SER A 40 29.76 -2.35 -24.90
N THR A 41 28.60 -1.95 -25.43
CA THR A 41 28.52 -0.93 -26.49
C THR A 41 27.41 0.07 -26.21
N GLY A 42 27.63 0.95 -25.24
CA GLY A 42 26.84 2.19 -25.09
C GLY A 42 25.33 1.97 -24.85
N PRO A 43 24.49 3.01 -24.99
CA PRO A 43 23.09 2.94 -24.59
C PRO A 43 22.29 2.00 -25.51
N GLY A 44 21.84 0.86 -24.96
CA GLY A 44 21.01 -0.14 -25.62
C GLY A 44 20.69 -1.30 -24.66
N GLU A 45 19.68 -2.13 -24.98
CA GLU A 45 19.36 -3.35 -24.22
C GLU A 45 20.60 -4.27 -24.20
N GLU A 46 21.14 -4.60 -23.03
CA GLU A 46 22.23 -5.57 -22.90
C GLU A 46 21.72 -6.90 -22.33
N ASP A 47 21.76 -7.94 -23.16
CA ASP A 47 21.46 -9.32 -22.79
C ASP A 47 22.69 -9.97 -22.13
N LEU A 48 22.68 -10.16 -20.81
CA LEU A 48 23.73 -10.89 -20.11
C LEU A 48 23.42 -12.39 -20.10
N THR A 49 23.84 -13.09 -21.14
CA THR A 49 23.59 -14.54 -21.29
C THR A 49 24.64 -15.36 -20.53
N ILE A 50 24.22 -16.17 -19.55
CA ILE A 50 25.08 -17.15 -18.87
C ILE A 50 24.86 -18.52 -19.51
N ASP A 51 25.78 -18.94 -20.37
CA ASP A 51 25.75 -20.30 -20.91
C ASP A 51 26.40 -21.27 -19.90
N ASP A 52 25.55 -22.11 -19.31
CA ASP A 52 25.86 -23.23 -18.39
C ASP A 52 26.07 -22.87 -16.91
N PRO A 53 25.00 -22.71 -16.11
CA PRO A 53 25.14 -22.60 -14.67
C PRO A 53 25.51 -23.99 -14.12
N ALA A 54 26.77 -24.17 -13.73
CA ALA A 54 27.11 -25.22 -12.78
C ALA A 54 26.15 -25.13 -11.59
N GLN A 55 25.73 -26.28 -11.04
CA GLN A 55 24.77 -26.32 -9.93
C GLN A 55 25.26 -25.44 -8.76
N GLY A 56 24.54 -24.37 -8.47
CA GLY A 56 24.91 -23.39 -7.46
C GLY A 56 23.91 -22.25 -7.37
N VAL A 57 23.88 -21.59 -6.21
CA VAL A 57 23.14 -20.35 -5.99
C VAL A 57 24.02 -19.20 -6.46
N TRP A 58 23.54 -18.44 -7.44
CA TRP A 58 24.24 -17.26 -7.94
C TRP A 58 23.77 -16.03 -7.16
N HIS A 59 24.71 -15.21 -6.70
CA HIS A 59 24.41 -13.97 -5.99
C HIS A 59 24.57 -12.78 -6.94
N ILE A 60 23.50 -12.00 -7.10
CA ILE A 60 23.54 -10.70 -7.76
C ILE A 60 23.93 -9.67 -6.70
N ARG A 61 25.03 -8.94 -6.92
CA ARG A 61 25.42 -7.80 -6.09
C ARG A 61 25.51 -6.56 -6.95
N SER A 62 24.79 -5.52 -6.57
CA SER A 62 25.08 -4.16 -7.00
C SER A 62 26.14 -3.57 -6.06
N VAL A 63 27.28 -3.14 -6.59
CA VAL A 63 28.20 -2.29 -5.84
C VAL A 63 27.77 -0.85 -6.12
N ALA A 64 27.04 -0.24 -5.18
CA ALA A 64 26.78 1.19 -5.26
C ALA A 64 28.11 1.92 -5.05
N ALA A 65 28.50 2.77 -6.01
CA ALA A 65 29.56 3.74 -5.80
C ALA A 65 29.24 4.59 -4.57
N THR A 66 30.27 5.07 -3.88
CA THR A 66 30.20 6.02 -2.76
C THR A 66 29.61 7.40 -3.12
N ALA A 67 28.98 7.54 -4.29
CA ALA A 67 28.35 8.74 -4.78
C ALA A 67 26.83 8.58 -4.81
N LEU A 68 26.12 9.58 -4.28
CA LEU A 68 24.66 9.67 -4.25
C LEU A 68 24.09 9.50 -5.67
N LEU A 69 23.27 8.46 -5.86
CA LEU A 69 22.47 8.30 -7.07
C LEU A 69 21.48 9.49 -7.18
N PRO A 70 21.25 10.05 -8.38
CA PRO A 70 20.13 10.97 -8.58
C PRO A 70 18.82 10.22 -8.32
N THR A 71 17.86 10.92 -7.71
CA THR A 71 16.60 10.43 -7.13
C THR A 71 15.60 9.73 -8.09
N ALA A 72 16.01 9.37 -9.30
CA ALA A 72 15.13 8.86 -10.36
C ALA A 72 15.74 7.74 -11.23
N ALA A 73 16.57 6.87 -10.67
CA ALA A 73 17.08 5.69 -11.38
C ALA A 73 16.34 4.42 -10.93
N HIS A 74 15.41 3.92 -11.75
CA HIS A 74 14.79 2.60 -11.58
C HIS A 74 15.53 1.58 -12.45
N VAL A 75 16.07 0.52 -11.84
CA VAL A 75 16.60 -0.63 -12.60
C VAL A 75 15.62 -1.78 -12.43
N VAL A 76 14.98 -2.17 -13.53
CA VAL A 76 14.08 -3.34 -13.56
C VAL A 76 14.87 -4.53 -14.10
N ALA A 77 15.27 -5.46 -13.23
CA ALA A 77 15.81 -6.73 -13.67
C ALA A 77 14.67 -7.72 -13.96
N THR A 78 14.72 -8.47 -15.07
CA THR A 78 13.73 -9.53 -15.35
C THR A 78 14.43 -10.88 -15.40
N LEU A 79 14.21 -11.74 -14.42
CA LEU A 79 14.76 -13.10 -14.41
C LEU A 79 13.87 -14.05 -15.25
N ALA A 80 14.39 -14.55 -16.38
CA ALA A 80 13.65 -15.46 -17.26
C ALA A 80 14.36 -16.82 -17.40
N ILE A 81 13.97 -17.82 -16.61
CA ILE A 81 14.53 -19.19 -16.68
C ILE A 81 13.83 -19.98 -17.81
N SER A 82 14.61 -20.56 -18.72
CA SER A 82 14.16 -21.45 -19.82
C SER A 82 14.71 -22.88 -19.61
N PRO A 83 14.02 -23.98 -19.97
CA PRO A 83 12.88 -24.09 -20.87
C PRO A 83 11.55 -24.49 -20.18
N ARG A 84 10.79 -23.47 -19.74
CA ARG A 84 9.30 -23.27 -19.73
C ARG A 84 8.33 -24.40 -19.29
N PRO A 85 7.20 -24.09 -18.59
CA PRO A 85 6.18 -23.14 -19.06
C PRO A 85 5.71 -22.09 -18.04
N ASN A 86 5.61 -20.85 -18.52
CA ASN A 86 4.67 -19.77 -18.16
C ASN A 86 4.31 -19.45 -16.69
N PRO A 87 4.28 -18.15 -16.30
CA PRO A 87 4.94 -16.99 -16.91
C PRO A 87 6.35 -16.82 -16.35
N ALA A 88 7.16 -16.00 -17.01
CA ALA A 88 8.42 -15.54 -16.42
C ALA A 88 8.14 -14.92 -15.05
N CYS A 89 8.93 -15.27 -14.02
CA CYS A 89 8.90 -14.56 -12.76
C CYS A 89 9.56 -13.19 -12.98
N THR A 90 8.76 -12.18 -13.31
CA THR A 90 9.20 -10.79 -13.26
C THR A 90 9.38 -10.40 -11.79
N GLY A 91 10.58 -9.98 -11.40
CA GLY A 91 10.85 -9.51 -10.06
C GLY A 91 11.72 -8.28 -10.13
N THR A 92 11.21 -7.14 -9.67
CA THR A 92 11.97 -5.89 -9.64
C THR A 92 13.03 -5.97 -8.54
N LEU A 93 14.31 -6.01 -8.91
CA LEU A 93 15.41 -5.82 -7.98
C LEU A 93 15.62 -4.32 -7.77
N LEU A 94 15.10 -3.77 -6.68
CA LEU A 94 15.36 -2.39 -6.30
C LEU A 94 16.83 -2.26 -5.87
N LEU A 95 17.57 -1.37 -6.53
CA LEU A 95 18.92 -1.03 -6.10
C LEU A 95 18.86 -0.32 -4.74
N PRO A 96 19.81 -0.59 -3.82
CA PRO A 96 19.91 0.17 -2.58
C PRO A 96 20.14 1.65 -2.91
N GLY A 97 19.18 2.52 -2.54
CA GLY A 97 19.31 3.96 -2.71
C GLY A 97 18.17 4.67 -3.44
N VAL A 98 17.15 3.96 -3.94
CA VAL A 98 15.86 4.60 -4.24
C VAL A 98 15.07 4.61 -2.93
N PRO A 99 14.92 5.76 -2.24
CA PRO A 99 14.07 5.79 -1.07
C PRO A 99 12.63 5.56 -1.53
N GLU A 100 12.12 4.36 -1.28
CA GLU A 100 10.67 4.14 -1.28
C GLU A 100 10.03 5.24 -0.41
N PRO A 101 8.94 5.86 -0.87
CA PRO A 101 8.33 6.95 -0.13
C PRO A 101 7.97 6.48 1.28
N SER A 102 8.62 7.09 2.28
CA SER A 102 8.40 6.73 3.66
C SER A 102 7.06 7.28 4.14
N VAL A 103 6.33 6.45 4.87
CA VAL A 103 5.15 6.87 5.63
C VAL A 103 5.55 7.33 7.03
N GLY A 104 4.57 7.79 7.80
CA GLY A 104 4.77 8.17 9.19
C GLY A 104 5.18 7.02 10.11
N ARG A 105 5.32 7.35 11.40
CA ARG A 105 5.79 6.41 12.43
C ARG A 105 4.69 5.45 12.85
N PHE A 106 5.06 4.17 13.00
CA PHE A 106 4.19 3.07 13.43
C PHE A 106 2.95 2.91 12.53
N PRO A 107 3.15 2.51 11.25
CA PRO A 107 2.03 2.21 10.38
C PRO A 107 1.24 1.01 10.90
N THR A 108 -0.10 1.10 10.92
CA THR A 108 -0.98 0.07 11.52
C THR A 108 -2.07 -0.47 10.59
N SER A 109 -2.47 0.30 9.59
CA SER A 109 -3.54 -0.07 8.65
C SER A 109 -3.26 0.53 7.28
N VAL A 110 -3.75 -0.11 6.23
CA VAL A 110 -3.70 0.39 4.85
C VAL A 110 -5.03 0.12 4.16
N THR A 111 -5.49 1.07 3.35
CA THR A 111 -6.51 0.83 2.33
C THR A 111 -5.96 1.23 0.97
N ALA A 112 -6.50 0.63 -0.09
CA ALA A 112 -6.09 0.88 -1.45
C ALA A 112 -7.29 1.35 -2.29
N GLY A 113 -7.05 2.26 -3.22
CA GLY A 113 -8.08 2.84 -4.09
C GLY A 113 -7.45 3.70 -5.18
N ASP A 114 -8.22 4.10 -6.18
CA ASP A 114 -7.77 5.07 -7.20
C ASP A 114 -8.20 6.48 -6.74
N PHE A 115 -7.34 7.16 -5.97
CA PHE A 115 -7.66 8.43 -5.31
C PHE A 115 -7.52 9.64 -6.25
N ASN A 116 -6.89 9.46 -7.42
CA ASN A 116 -6.66 10.52 -8.40
C ASN A 116 -7.34 10.26 -9.77
N GLY A 117 -8.04 9.13 -9.93
CA GLY A 117 -8.78 8.77 -11.14
C GLY A 117 -7.90 8.37 -12.32
N ASP A 118 -6.64 7.99 -12.10
CA ASP A 118 -5.69 7.63 -13.17
C ASP A 118 -5.68 6.14 -13.53
N GLY A 119 -6.48 5.33 -12.82
CA GLY A 119 -6.63 3.89 -13.02
C GLY A 119 -5.54 3.04 -12.36
N ASN A 120 -4.55 3.65 -11.71
CA ASN A 120 -3.58 2.95 -10.89
C ASN A 120 -4.04 2.88 -9.43
N LEU A 121 -3.58 1.85 -8.72
CA LEU A 121 -3.91 1.69 -7.32
C LEU A 121 -3.00 2.58 -6.47
N ASP A 122 -3.61 3.48 -5.70
CA ASP A 122 -2.98 4.29 -4.67
C ASP A 122 -3.16 3.65 -3.29
N LEU A 123 -2.41 4.16 -2.29
CA LEU A 123 -2.48 3.69 -0.91
C LEU A 123 -2.78 4.83 0.07
N ALA A 124 -3.60 4.54 1.07
CA ALA A 124 -3.76 5.36 2.26
C ALA A 124 -3.34 4.55 3.50
N VAL A 125 -2.29 5.01 4.19
CA VAL A 125 -1.62 4.29 5.28
C VAL A 125 -1.78 5.05 6.58
N ILE A 126 -2.33 4.40 7.60
CA ILE A 126 -2.48 4.97 8.94
C ILE A 126 -1.18 4.90 9.71
N ASN A 127 -0.75 6.02 10.30
CA ASN A 127 0.45 6.12 11.11
C ASN A 127 0.10 6.46 12.56
N LEU A 128 0.02 5.43 13.41
CA LEU A 128 -0.39 5.56 14.81
C LEU A 128 0.49 6.56 15.58
N GLY A 129 1.80 6.50 15.36
CA GLY A 129 2.78 7.33 16.06
C GLY A 129 2.91 8.74 15.52
N SER A 130 2.46 8.99 14.29
CA SER A 130 2.47 10.32 13.66
C SER A 130 1.11 11.03 13.71
N HIS A 131 0.04 10.34 14.12
CA HIS A 131 -1.31 10.90 14.24
C HIS A 131 -1.92 11.38 12.90
N ASN A 132 -1.50 10.74 11.81
CA ASN A 132 -1.89 11.11 10.45
C ASN A 132 -2.16 9.86 9.58
N VAL A 133 -2.74 10.11 8.40
CA VAL A 133 -2.79 9.18 7.27
C VAL A 133 -1.84 9.68 6.19
N SER A 134 -0.99 8.80 5.67
CA SER A 134 -0.17 9.03 4.48
C SER A 134 -0.90 8.55 3.24
N VAL A 135 -1.03 9.40 2.22
CA VAL A 135 -1.56 9.03 0.90
C VAL A 135 -0.41 8.96 -0.09
N LEU A 136 -0.29 7.84 -0.79
CA LEU A 136 0.76 7.55 -1.75
C LEU A 136 0.12 7.22 -3.09
N LEU A 137 0.39 8.05 -4.10
CA LEU A 137 -0.14 7.83 -5.44
C LEU A 137 0.72 6.81 -6.19
N GLY A 138 0.08 5.81 -6.78
CA GLY A 138 0.72 4.75 -7.55
C GLY A 138 1.18 5.26 -8.92
N ASN A 139 2.31 4.73 -9.39
CA ASN A 139 2.78 4.99 -10.76
C ASN A 139 2.35 3.90 -11.76
N GLY A 140 1.62 2.88 -11.30
CA GLY A 140 1.18 1.73 -12.11
C GLY A 140 2.23 0.64 -12.34
N ASP A 141 3.48 0.87 -11.92
CA ASP A 141 4.61 -0.07 -12.04
C ASP A 141 4.99 -0.75 -10.71
N GLY A 142 4.14 -0.61 -9.70
CA GLY A 142 4.39 -1.08 -8.33
C GLY A 142 5.17 -0.10 -7.45
N THR A 143 5.56 1.06 -7.97
CA THR A 143 6.17 2.15 -7.20
C THR A 143 5.16 3.25 -6.86
N PHE A 144 5.52 4.08 -5.89
CA PHE A 144 4.67 5.15 -5.38
C PHE A 144 5.38 6.50 -5.39
N ARG A 145 4.60 7.58 -5.46
CA ARG A 145 5.06 8.96 -5.26
C ARG A 145 5.27 9.26 -3.78
N ALA A 146 5.92 10.39 -3.49
CA ALA A 146 6.09 10.89 -2.13
C ALA A 146 4.75 11.02 -1.40
N ALA A 147 4.72 10.59 -0.13
CA ALA A 147 3.51 10.60 0.68
C ALA A 147 3.03 12.02 1.01
N ALA A 148 1.75 12.28 0.78
CA ALA A 148 1.04 13.43 1.37
C ALA A 148 0.44 13.01 2.72
N ASN A 149 0.56 13.85 3.75
CA ASN A 149 0.11 13.51 5.10
C ASN A 149 -1.05 14.39 5.56
N TYR A 150 -2.07 13.77 6.16
CA TYR A 150 -3.26 14.44 6.68
C TYR A 150 -3.51 14.04 8.13
N ASP A 151 -3.72 15.02 9.00
CA ASP A 151 -3.98 14.78 10.42
C ASP A 151 -5.39 14.22 10.66
N VAL A 152 -5.51 13.14 11.45
CA VAL A 152 -6.76 12.35 11.61
C VAL A 152 -7.06 11.99 13.07
N GLY A 153 -6.51 12.74 14.02
CA GLY A 153 -6.67 12.52 15.45
C GLY A 153 -5.56 11.66 16.09
N PHE A 154 -5.57 11.56 17.41
CA PHE A 154 -4.54 10.87 18.18
C PHE A 154 -4.73 9.35 18.14
N PHE A 155 -3.61 8.65 17.95
CA PHE A 155 -3.52 7.19 17.85
C PHE A 155 -4.53 6.58 16.85
N PRO A 156 -4.43 6.91 15.55
CA PRO A 156 -5.25 6.29 14.52
C PRO A 156 -4.92 4.81 14.36
N HIS A 157 -5.94 3.97 14.16
CA HIS A 157 -5.79 2.51 14.07
C HIS A 157 -6.27 1.90 12.76
N SER A 158 -7.31 2.44 12.13
CA SER A 158 -7.98 1.81 11.00
C SER A 158 -8.48 2.87 10.02
N VAL A 159 -8.40 2.54 8.73
CA VAL A 159 -8.92 3.35 7.63
C VAL A 159 -9.79 2.50 6.73
N THR A 160 -10.86 3.10 6.22
CA THR A 160 -11.66 2.58 5.09
C THR A 160 -11.84 3.68 4.05
N SER A 161 -12.03 3.28 2.79
CA SER A 161 -12.34 4.19 1.68
C SER A 161 -13.79 4.00 1.21
N GLY A 162 -14.37 5.06 0.65
CA GLY A 162 -15.72 5.04 0.09
C GLY A 162 -16.12 6.42 -0.42
N ASP A 163 -17.16 6.52 -1.24
CA ASP A 163 -17.73 7.80 -1.68
C ASP A 163 -18.78 8.27 -0.65
N PHE A 164 -18.35 9.06 0.34
CA PHE A 164 -19.21 9.48 1.47
C PHE A 164 -20.01 10.75 1.16
N ASN A 165 -19.66 11.46 0.07
CA ASN A 165 -20.35 12.67 -0.37
C ASN A 165 -21.12 12.53 -1.70
N GLY A 166 -21.07 11.36 -2.34
CA GLY A 166 -21.79 11.04 -3.56
C GLY A 166 -21.23 11.73 -4.81
N ASP A 167 -19.97 12.18 -4.80
CA ASP A 167 -19.36 12.90 -5.92
C ASP A 167 -18.58 12.00 -6.89
N GLY A 168 -18.53 10.69 -6.61
CA GLY A 168 -17.84 9.68 -7.40
C GLY A 168 -16.34 9.59 -7.16
N LYS A 169 -15.79 10.31 -6.18
CA LYS A 169 -14.38 10.27 -5.81
C LYS A 169 -14.22 9.53 -4.48
N PRO A 170 -13.13 8.77 -4.27
CA PRO A 170 -12.97 8.08 -3.01
C PRO A 170 -12.57 9.05 -1.90
N ASP A 171 -13.32 8.99 -0.80
CA ASP A 171 -13.05 9.62 0.47
C ASP A 171 -12.41 8.61 1.45
N LEU A 172 -11.94 9.09 2.60
CA LEU A 172 -11.39 8.26 3.68
C LEU A 172 -12.14 8.48 4.99
N ALA A 173 -12.33 7.39 5.74
CA ALA A 173 -12.80 7.41 7.13
C ALA A 173 -11.77 6.72 8.03
N VAL A 174 -11.33 7.40 9.08
CA VAL A 174 -10.24 6.95 9.98
C VAL A 174 -10.70 6.88 11.42
N ALA A 175 -10.57 5.70 12.05
CA ALA A 175 -10.85 5.50 13.46
C ALA A 175 -9.63 5.80 14.34
N SER A 176 -9.79 6.69 15.32
CA SER A 176 -8.70 7.17 16.17
C SER A 176 -8.94 6.95 17.65
N SER A 177 -8.18 6.02 18.24
CA SER A 177 -8.43 5.51 19.59
C SER A 177 -8.14 6.55 20.68
N GLY A 178 -7.12 7.37 20.49
CA GLY A 178 -6.75 8.44 21.42
C GLY A 178 -7.74 9.61 21.42
N SER A 179 -8.36 9.87 20.26
CA SER A 179 -9.35 10.96 20.10
C SER A 179 -10.79 10.52 20.32
N ASN A 180 -11.08 9.22 20.38
CA ASN A 180 -12.45 8.66 20.48
C ASN A 180 -13.39 9.17 19.38
N ASN A 181 -12.88 9.24 18.15
CA ASN A 181 -13.62 9.74 16.99
C ASN A 181 -13.35 8.89 15.74
N VAL A 182 -14.18 9.12 14.72
CA VAL A 182 -13.87 8.83 13.33
C VAL A 182 -13.68 10.15 12.59
N SER A 183 -12.60 10.27 11.83
CA SER A 183 -12.28 11.42 10.99
C SER A 183 -12.58 11.12 9.54
N ILE A 184 -13.30 12.01 8.86
CA ILE A 184 -13.70 11.92 7.45
C ILE A 184 -12.87 12.91 6.65
N LEU A 185 -12.21 12.43 5.61
CA LEU A 185 -11.41 13.24 4.69
C LEU A 185 -12.02 13.08 3.30
N LEU A 186 -12.59 14.18 2.78
CA LEU A 186 -13.20 14.17 1.45
C LEU A 186 -12.11 14.28 0.37
N GLY A 187 -12.16 13.41 -0.62
CA GLY A 187 -11.24 13.37 -1.74
C GLY A 187 -11.56 14.46 -2.76
N ASN A 188 -10.53 15.16 -3.24
CA ASN A 188 -10.69 16.12 -4.33
C ASN A 188 -10.70 15.45 -5.70
N GLY A 189 -10.28 14.18 -5.78
CA GLY A 189 -10.22 13.36 -7.01
C GLY A 189 -8.94 13.56 -7.80
N ASP A 190 -7.96 14.25 -7.24
CA ASP A 190 -6.61 14.47 -7.79
C ASP A 190 -5.52 13.85 -6.90
N GLY A 191 -5.92 12.95 -5.99
CA GLY A 191 -5.05 12.37 -4.97
C GLY A 191 -4.88 13.22 -3.70
N THR A 192 -5.50 14.41 -3.64
CA THR A 192 -5.51 15.24 -2.43
C THR A 192 -6.82 15.14 -1.65
N PHE A 193 -6.74 15.42 -0.35
CA PHE A 193 -7.88 15.37 0.57
C PHE A 193 -8.10 16.71 1.28
N GLN A 194 -9.36 16.97 1.64
CA GLN A 194 -9.74 18.11 2.47
C GLN A 194 -9.34 17.90 3.94
N ALA A 195 -9.44 18.96 4.74
CA ALA A 195 -9.22 18.87 6.18
C ALA A 195 -10.24 17.91 6.83
N ALA A 196 -9.76 17.12 7.79
CA ALA A 196 -10.57 16.08 8.42
C ALA A 196 -11.73 16.67 9.25
N LEU A 197 -12.94 16.16 9.02
CA LEU A 197 -14.10 16.40 9.86
C LEU A 197 -14.31 15.23 10.83
N SER A 198 -14.42 15.51 12.12
CA SER A 198 -14.43 14.46 13.15
C SER A 198 -15.79 14.26 13.80
N TYR A 199 -16.17 13.00 14.00
CA TYR A 199 -17.41 12.57 14.65
C TYR A 199 -17.09 11.73 15.87
N GLY A 200 -17.66 12.09 17.03
CA GLY A 200 -17.47 11.33 18.28
C GLY A 200 -18.11 9.95 18.20
N VAL A 201 -17.38 8.94 18.67
CA VAL A 201 -17.84 7.55 18.76
C VAL A 201 -17.62 7.01 20.18
N GLY A 202 -17.73 5.70 20.39
CA GLY A 202 -17.38 5.06 21.65
C GLY A 202 -15.89 5.23 22.03
N ARG A 203 -15.50 4.65 23.17
CA ARG A 203 -14.13 4.78 23.69
C ARG A 203 -13.17 3.83 23.00
N ALA A 204 -11.98 4.33 22.67
CA ALA A 204 -10.90 3.61 22.00
C ALA A 204 -11.39 2.85 20.74
N PRO A 205 -11.89 3.56 19.70
CA PRO A 205 -12.21 2.96 18.42
C PRO A 205 -10.96 2.33 17.77
N VAL A 206 -11.09 1.12 17.24
CA VAL A 206 -9.95 0.34 16.69
C VAL A 206 -10.16 -0.22 15.29
N SER A 207 -11.39 -0.29 14.80
CA SER A 207 -11.72 -0.75 13.45
C SER A 207 -12.93 0.02 12.92
N VAL A 208 -12.91 0.36 11.63
CA VAL A 208 -14.01 0.99 10.91
C VAL A 208 -14.29 0.23 9.63
N THR A 209 -15.56 0.10 9.28
CA THR A 209 -16.04 -0.39 7.98
C THR A 209 -17.17 0.50 7.48
N SER A 210 -17.38 0.52 6.17
CA SER A 210 -18.39 1.33 5.47
C SER A 210 -19.31 0.46 4.63
N ALA A 211 -20.62 0.70 4.72
CA ALA A 211 -21.64 0.13 3.83
C ALA A 211 -22.99 0.83 4.02
N ASP A 212 -23.97 0.56 3.17
CA ASP A 212 -25.36 1.01 3.39
C ASP A 212 -26.07 0.08 4.40
N PHE A 213 -26.10 0.46 5.67
CA PHE A 213 -26.66 -0.38 6.74
C PHE A 213 -28.16 -0.18 6.93
N ASN A 214 -28.72 0.90 6.39
CA ASN A 214 -30.13 1.24 6.56
C ASN A 214 -30.97 1.06 5.27
N GLY A 215 -30.33 0.80 4.13
CA GLY A 215 -30.95 0.56 2.84
C GLY A 215 -31.36 1.84 2.09
N ASP A 216 -30.77 2.99 2.40
CA ASP A 216 -31.11 4.30 1.78
C ASP A 216 -30.22 4.67 0.59
N GLY A 217 -29.28 3.80 0.22
CA GLY A 217 -28.36 3.98 -0.89
C GLY A 217 -27.14 4.85 -0.55
N LYS A 218 -26.92 5.19 0.72
CA LYS A 218 -25.81 6.01 1.19
C LYS A 218 -24.83 5.18 2.02
N LEU A 219 -23.54 5.49 1.93
CA LEU A 219 -22.56 4.84 2.78
C LEU A 219 -22.67 5.33 4.22
N ASP A 220 -22.92 4.39 5.13
CA ASP A 220 -22.84 4.54 6.57
C ASP A 220 -21.49 4.02 7.08
N LEU A 221 -21.21 4.25 8.37
CA LEU A 221 -20.01 3.74 9.05
C LEU A 221 -20.38 2.89 10.26
N ALA A 222 -19.65 1.79 10.46
CA ALA A 222 -19.67 1.00 11.68
C ALA A 222 -18.27 0.95 12.28
N VAL A 223 -18.15 1.27 13.57
CA VAL A 223 -16.88 1.44 14.28
C VAL A 223 -16.88 0.61 15.55
N THR A 224 -15.94 -0.32 15.72
CA THR A 224 -15.78 -1.06 16.98
C THR A 224 -14.99 -0.26 17.99
N ASN A 225 -15.54 -0.14 19.19
CA ASN A 225 -14.96 0.61 20.29
C ASN A 225 -14.50 -0.34 21.39
N LEU A 226 -13.20 -0.59 21.42
CA LEU A 226 -12.58 -1.54 22.35
C LEU A 226 -12.82 -1.14 23.80
N GLY A 227 -12.74 0.16 24.10
CA GLY A 227 -12.84 0.69 25.47
C GLY A 227 -14.27 0.77 26.01
N SER A 228 -15.28 0.77 25.14
CA SER A 228 -16.70 0.83 25.54
C SER A 228 -17.51 -0.44 25.24
N ASN A 229 -16.89 -1.49 24.71
CA ASN A 229 -17.53 -2.78 24.39
C ASN A 229 -18.80 -2.63 23.54
N ASN A 230 -18.73 -1.77 22.53
CA ASN A 230 -19.85 -1.51 21.63
C ASN A 230 -19.37 -1.24 20.20
N VAL A 231 -20.30 -1.27 19.25
CA VAL A 231 -20.13 -0.76 17.90
C VAL A 231 -20.92 0.55 17.79
N SER A 232 -20.27 1.61 17.33
CA SER A 232 -20.92 2.85 16.92
C SER A 232 -21.32 2.75 15.45
N VAL A 233 -22.58 3.03 15.13
CA VAL A 233 -23.08 3.18 13.76
C VAL A 233 -23.39 4.64 13.50
N LEU A 234 -22.82 5.21 12.44
CA LEU A 234 -23.03 6.57 11.99
C LEU A 234 -23.69 6.53 10.61
N LEU A 235 -24.91 7.04 10.50
CA LEU A 235 -25.61 7.06 9.23
C LEU A 235 -25.13 8.23 8.37
N GLY A 236 -24.80 7.95 7.11
CA GLY A 236 -24.32 8.92 6.14
C GLY A 236 -25.45 9.79 5.59
N ASN A 237 -25.15 11.06 5.32
CA ASN A 237 -26.09 11.95 4.64
C ASN A 237 -25.85 12.03 3.12
N SER A 238 -24.75 11.45 2.61
CA SER A 238 -24.29 11.54 1.22
C SER A 238 -23.92 12.98 0.79
N ASP A 239 -23.42 13.77 1.73
CA ASP A 239 -22.85 15.11 1.50
C ASP A 239 -21.50 15.26 2.23
N GLY A 240 -20.89 14.14 2.62
CA GLY A 240 -19.68 14.09 3.44
C GLY A 240 -19.95 14.24 4.94
N THR A 241 -21.22 14.41 5.35
CA THR A 241 -21.61 14.48 6.76
C THR A 241 -22.27 13.21 7.29
N PHE A 242 -22.16 13.02 8.60
CA PHE A 242 -22.72 11.87 9.31
C PHE A 242 -23.63 12.31 10.46
N ARG A 243 -24.65 11.51 10.74
CA ARG A 243 -25.49 11.69 11.93
C ARG A 243 -24.71 11.30 13.19
N ALA A 244 -25.22 11.72 14.34
CA ALA A 244 -24.67 11.32 15.63
C ALA A 244 -24.65 9.79 15.76
N ALA A 245 -23.56 9.25 16.33
CA ALA A 245 -23.38 7.82 16.49
C ALA A 245 -24.45 7.19 17.37
N VAL A 246 -24.99 6.06 16.93
CA VAL A 246 -25.82 5.15 17.73
C VAL A 246 -24.96 3.97 18.16
N ASN A 247 -24.98 3.61 19.44
CA ASN A 247 -24.11 2.59 20.00
C ASN A 247 -24.87 1.30 20.30
N TYR A 248 -24.36 0.18 19.79
CA TYR A 248 -24.89 -1.17 20.03
C TYR A 248 -23.87 -1.97 20.85
N SER A 249 -24.28 -2.44 22.03
CA SER A 249 -23.42 -3.28 22.87
C SER A 249 -23.08 -4.59 22.17
N VAL A 250 -21.82 -5.01 22.26
CA VAL A 250 -21.33 -6.29 21.73
C VAL A 250 -20.54 -7.03 22.83
N GLY A 251 -19.80 -8.06 22.44
CA GLY A 251 -18.86 -8.75 23.33
C GLY A 251 -17.77 -7.83 23.89
N THR A 252 -16.94 -8.37 24.77
CA THR A 252 -15.87 -7.60 25.42
C THR A 252 -14.66 -7.46 24.51
N SER A 253 -14.08 -6.26 24.48
CA SER A 253 -12.93 -5.93 23.64
C SER A 253 -13.16 -6.24 22.15
N PRO A 254 -14.16 -5.63 21.49
CA PRO A 254 -14.36 -5.80 20.05
C PRO A 254 -13.14 -5.24 19.29
N ARG A 255 -12.59 -6.04 18.37
CA ARG A 255 -11.33 -5.77 17.66
C ARG A 255 -11.52 -5.45 16.18
N SER A 256 -12.47 -6.10 15.54
CA SER A 256 -12.69 -5.97 14.10
C SER A 256 -14.18 -6.08 13.81
N VAL A 257 -14.61 -5.33 12.81
CA VAL A 257 -15.96 -5.40 12.25
C VAL A 257 -15.88 -5.55 10.75
N THR A 258 -16.76 -6.37 10.21
CA THR A 258 -17.00 -6.49 8.77
C THR A 258 -18.50 -6.54 8.51
N SER A 259 -18.88 -6.32 7.26
CA SER A 259 -20.27 -6.33 6.81
C SER A 259 -20.49 -7.34 5.69
N GLY A 260 -21.70 -7.85 5.61
CA GLY A 260 -22.12 -8.79 4.57
C GLY A 260 -23.54 -9.27 4.82
N ASP A 261 -24.24 -9.71 3.77
CA ASP A 261 -25.52 -10.38 3.94
C ASP A 261 -25.29 -11.85 4.34
N PHE A 262 -25.09 -12.08 5.65
CA PHE A 262 -24.74 -13.40 6.18
C PHE A 262 -25.97 -14.30 6.32
N ASN A 263 -27.15 -13.70 6.49
CA ASN A 263 -28.41 -14.41 6.67
C ASN A 263 -29.23 -14.58 5.36
N ARG A 264 -28.83 -13.92 4.27
CA ARG A 264 -29.46 -13.91 2.93
C ARG A 264 -30.83 -13.23 2.88
N ASP A 265 -31.06 -12.20 3.68
CA ASP A 265 -32.29 -11.41 3.67
C ASP A 265 -32.23 -10.16 2.77
N GLY A 266 -31.08 -9.93 2.12
CA GLY A 266 -30.84 -8.79 1.24
C GLY A 266 -30.46 -7.50 1.99
N LYS A 267 -30.26 -7.56 3.31
CA LYS A 267 -29.72 -6.47 4.12
C LYS A 267 -28.33 -6.82 4.60
N LEU A 268 -27.49 -5.80 4.78
CA LEU A 268 -26.15 -6.03 5.31
C LEU A 268 -26.21 -6.25 6.82
N ASP A 269 -25.66 -7.38 7.25
CA ASP A 269 -25.39 -7.69 8.64
C ASP A 269 -23.98 -7.17 9.03
N LEU A 270 -23.76 -6.99 10.34
CA LEU A 270 -22.44 -6.75 10.92
C LEU A 270 -21.93 -8.01 11.63
N ALA A 271 -20.70 -8.43 11.34
CA ALA A 271 -19.98 -9.44 12.11
C ALA A 271 -18.84 -8.79 12.89
N VAL A 272 -18.76 -9.06 14.19
CA VAL A 272 -17.80 -8.46 15.11
C VAL A 272 -16.96 -9.54 15.77
N ALA A 273 -15.63 -9.42 15.67
CA ALA A 273 -14.70 -10.29 16.37
C ALA A 273 -14.29 -9.67 17.71
N ASN A 274 -14.49 -10.42 18.80
CA ASN A 274 -14.19 -10.00 20.17
C ASN A 274 -12.94 -10.74 20.70
N GLU A 275 -12.05 -10.06 21.41
CA GLU A 275 -10.88 -10.69 22.05
C GLU A 275 -11.21 -11.22 23.46
N GLY A 276 -12.11 -10.55 24.17
CA GLY A 276 -12.39 -10.83 25.58
C GLY A 276 -13.57 -11.78 25.84
N SER A 277 -14.31 -12.17 24.80
CA SER A 277 -15.50 -13.01 24.90
C SER A 277 -15.57 -14.00 23.74
N ASN A 278 -16.04 -15.21 24.01
CA ASN A 278 -16.16 -16.32 23.03
C ASN A 278 -17.36 -16.17 22.08
N ASN A 279 -17.81 -14.94 21.81
CA ASN A 279 -19.02 -14.64 21.07
C ASN A 279 -18.68 -14.03 19.71
#